data_AF-A0A7W6CX94-F1
#
_entry.id   AF-A0A7W6CX94-F1
#
_cell.length_a   1.000
_cell.length_b   1.000
_cell.length_c   1.000
_cell.angle_alpha   90.00
_cell.angle_beta   90.00
_cell.angle_gamma   90.00
#
_symmetry.space_group_name_H-M   'P 1'
#
loop_
_entity.id
_entity.type
_entity.pdbx_description
1 polymer ?
#
loop_
_entity_poly.entity_id
_entity_poly.type
_entity_poly.pdbx_seq_one_letter_code
_entity_poly.pdbx_strand_id
1 'polypeptide(L)'
;MMSFDNIKHLLGVICLAAVSFALSGCTPLIAEYNLEAYKNATSLKAETDNLVKLSGTSYSKHAAEIKSLSTKIDAAYEFSAGVPKNQASTTLWKEMRNPEGGLWGAFVPYWKSRGKLPQFAVDHNRKIIAAYYDLIICVEANKQKTASCTGSKSPSPERSAETISTPKKGKSGG
;
A
#
# COMPACT_ATOMS: atom_id res chain seq x y z
N MET A 1 40.93 -19.14 -50.04
CA MET A 1 39.79 -18.36 -50.57
C MET A 1 38.51 -19.06 -50.15
N MET A 2 37.68 -18.45 -49.31
CA MET A 2 36.35 -19.01 -48.99
C MET A 2 35.43 -18.79 -50.20
N SER A 3 34.72 -19.85 -50.62
CA SER A 3 33.80 -19.79 -51.76
C SER A 3 32.63 -18.84 -51.49
N PHE A 4 32.13 -18.18 -52.53
CA PHE A 4 31.09 -17.16 -52.48
C PHE A 4 29.80 -17.66 -51.79
N ASP A 5 29.51 -18.96 -51.86
CA ASP A 5 28.34 -19.58 -51.22
C ASP A 5 28.48 -19.69 -49.69
N ASN A 6 29.70 -19.89 -49.19
CA ASN A 6 29.98 -19.94 -47.75
C ASN A 6 29.79 -18.56 -47.09
N ILE A 7 30.05 -17.48 -47.83
CA ILE A 7 29.85 -16.10 -47.37
C ILE A 7 28.36 -15.78 -47.25
N LYS A 8 27.53 -16.23 -48.21
CA LYS A 8 26.07 -16.05 -48.17
C LYS A 8 25.41 -16.82 -47.03
N HIS A 9 25.85 -18.06 -46.79
CA HIS A 9 25.37 -18.86 -45.67
C HIS A 9 25.78 -18.25 -44.31
N LEU A 10 27.03 -17.78 -44.18
CA LEU A 10 27.50 -17.12 -42.96
C LEU A 10 26.72 -15.82 -42.66
N LEU A 11 26.47 -14.99 -43.68
CA LEU A 11 25.66 -13.77 -43.54
C LEU A 11 24.21 -14.09 -43.18
N GLY A 12 23.61 -15.13 -43.78
CA GLY A 12 22.26 -15.59 -43.45
C GLY A 12 22.12 -16.06 -42.00
N VAL A 13 23.10 -16.82 -41.50
CA VAL A 13 23.14 -17.29 -40.11
C VAL A 13 23.32 -16.11 -39.13
N ILE A 14 24.16 -15.13 -39.47
CA ILE A 14 24.36 -13.91 -38.66
C ILE A 14 23.09 -13.07 -38.60
N CYS A 15 22.37 -12.90 -39.71
CA CYS A 15 21.09 -12.19 -39.72
C CYS A 15 20.02 -12.92 -38.91
N LEU A 16 19.94 -14.25 -39.00
CA LEU A 16 18.98 -15.04 -38.22
C LEU A 16 19.28 -15.01 -36.71
N ALA A 17 20.56 -15.04 -36.34
CA ALA A 17 21.01 -14.88 -34.95
C ALA A 17 20.73 -13.48 -34.39
N ALA A 18 20.93 -12.44 -35.21
CA ALA A 18 20.65 -11.04 -34.82
C ALA A 18 19.15 -10.78 -34.61
N VAL A 19 18.28 -11.34 -35.46
CA VAL A 19 16.81 -11.26 -35.30
C VAL A 19 16.35 -12.01 -34.04
N SER A 20 16.96 -13.15 -33.73
CA SER A 20 16.64 -13.92 -32.53
C SER A 20 17.03 -13.20 -31.24
N PHE A 21 18.14 -12.45 -31.24
CA PHE A 21 18.60 -11.66 -30.08
C PHE A 21 17.77 -10.37 -29.86
N ALA A 22 17.13 -9.84 -30.91
CA ALA A 22 16.28 -8.66 -30.81
C ALA A 22 14.90 -8.95 -30.17
N LEU A 23 14.46 -10.22 -30.13
CA LEU A 23 13.17 -10.63 -29.57
C LEU A 23 13.22 -10.91 -28.05
N SER A 24 14.40 -11.01 -27.44
CA SER A 24 14.56 -11.36 -26.01
C SER A 24 14.48 -10.19 -25.02
N GLY A 25 14.07 -8.99 -25.44
CA GLY A 25 14.28 -7.75 -24.66
C GLY A 25 13.09 -7.14 -23.90
N CYS A 26 11.85 -7.54 -24.14
CA CYS A 26 10.69 -6.86 -23.55
C CYS A 26 10.31 -7.44 -22.17
N THR A 27 11.11 -7.17 -21.14
CA THR A 27 10.63 -7.40 -19.76
C THR A 27 9.79 -6.21 -19.31
N PRO A 28 8.55 -6.41 -18.79
CA PRO A 28 7.69 -5.31 -18.39
C PRO A 28 8.34 -4.47 -17.30
N LEU A 29 8.21 -3.14 -17.36
CA LEU A 29 8.85 -2.22 -16.42
C LEU A 29 8.24 -2.31 -15.00
N ILE A 30 7.04 -2.88 -14.88
CA ILE A 30 6.24 -2.96 -13.65
C ILE A 30 5.93 -4.44 -13.38
N ALA A 31 5.85 -4.83 -12.10
CA ALA A 31 5.37 -6.15 -11.70
C ALA A 31 4.00 -6.46 -12.35
N GLU A 32 3.80 -7.71 -12.75
CA GLU A 32 2.49 -8.15 -13.25
C GLU A 32 1.45 -8.25 -12.12
N TYR A 33 0.18 -8.28 -12.52
CA TYR A 33 -0.92 -8.58 -11.59
C TYR A 33 -0.69 -9.93 -10.92
N ASN A 34 -0.90 -9.97 -9.60
CA ASN A 34 -0.78 -11.19 -8.82
C ASN A 34 -2.05 -11.39 -7.97
N LEU A 35 -2.79 -12.46 -8.25
CA LEU A 35 -4.03 -12.79 -7.55
C LEU A 35 -3.81 -13.01 -6.04
N GLU A 36 -2.67 -13.58 -5.66
CA GLU A 36 -2.34 -13.81 -4.26
C GLU A 36 -2.10 -12.48 -3.51
N ALA A 37 -1.37 -11.54 -4.13
CA ALA A 37 -1.17 -10.20 -3.57
C ALA A 37 -2.51 -9.45 -3.36
N TYR A 38 -3.41 -9.54 -4.34
CA TYR A 38 -4.74 -8.96 -4.25
C TYR A 38 -5.60 -9.62 -3.15
N LYS A 39 -5.57 -10.94 -3.04
CA LYS A 39 -6.26 -11.69 -1.96
C LYS A 39 -5.71 -11.33 -0.59
N ASN A 40 -4.38 -11.26 -0.44
CA ASN A 40 -3.74 -10.82 0.80
C ASN A 40 -4.22 -9.43 1.22
N ALA A 41 -4.27 -8.47 0.30
CA ALA A 41 -4.72 -7.11 0.61
C ALA A 41 -6.21 -7.06 1.02
N THR A 42 -7.08 -7.76 0.28
CA THR A 42 -8.53 -7.75 0.52
C THR A 42 -8.93 -8.51 1.80
N SER A 43 -8.31 -9.66 2.07
CA SER A 43 -8.57 -10.43 3.30
C SER A 43 -8.05 -9.69 4.53
N LEU A 44 -6.82 -9.16 4.48
CA LEU A 44 -6.24 -8.43 5.60
C LEU A 44 -6.99 -7.12 5.88
N LYS A 45 -7.55 -6.46 4.87
CA LYS A 45 -8.45 -5.32 5.10
C LYS A 45 -9.63 -5.71 5.99
N ALA A 46 -10.29 -6.83 5.70
CA ALA A 46 -11.46 -7.28 6.44
C ALA A 46 -11.09 -7.73 7.87
N GLU A 47 -10.01 -8.48 8.02
CA GLU A 47 -9.49 -8.91 9.32
C GLU A 47 -9.11 -7.70 10.19
N THR A 48 -8.38 -6.73 9.61
CA THR A 48 -7.98 -5.51 10.32
C THR A 48 -9.17 -4.64 10.69
N ASP A 49 -10.15 -4.45 9.80
CA ASP A 49 -11.37 -3.68 10.10
C ASP A 49 -12.12 -4.25 11.32
N ASN A 50 -12.23 -5.58 11.39
CA ASN A 50 -12.86 -6.26 12.50
C ASN A 50 -12.08 -6.09 13.80
N LEU A 51 -10.76 -6.23 13.76
CA LEU A 51 -9.94 -6.13 14.96
C LEU A 51 -9.84 -4.69 15.48
N VAL A 52 -9.79 -3.69 14.59
CA VAL A 52 -9.83 -2.28 14.97
C VAL A 52 -11.17 -1.94 15.64
N LYS A 53 -12.31 -2.45 15.17
CA LYS A 53 -13.61 -2.26 15.86
C LYS A 53 -13.59 -2.78 17.30
N LEU A 54 -12.87 -3.87 17.55
CA LEU A 54 -12.75 -4.46 18.88
C LEU A 54 -11.84 -3.67 19.83
N SER A 55 -11.14 -2.64 19.34
CA SER A 55 -10.25 -1.82 20.17
C SER A 55 -10.94 -0.93 21.20
N GLY A 56 -12.27 -0.80 21.15
CA GLY A 56 -13.09 -0.28 22.24
C GLY A 56 -13.10 -1.19 23.49
N THR A 57 -12.63 -2.43 23.36
CA THR A 57 -12.51 -3.40 24.44
C THR A 57 -11.05 -3.60 24.87
N SER A 58 -10.83 -4.44 25.89
CA SER A 58 -9.49 -4.65 26.45
C SER A 58 -8.54 -5.32 25.46
N TYR A 59 -7.37 -4.72 25.24
CA TYR A 59 -6.28 -5.23 24.41
C TYR A 59 -5.90 -6.67 24.77
N SER A 60 -5.83 -6.99 26.07
CA SER A 60 -5.40 -8.33 26.52
C SER A 60 -6.34 -9.44 26.07
N LYS A 61 -7.63 -9.13 25.84
CA LYS A 61 -8.61 -10.09 25.31
C LYS A 61 -8.37 -10.47 23.86
N HIS A 62 -7.63 -9.63 23.12
CA HIS A 62 -7.42 -9.79 21.67
C HIS A 62 -5.92 -9.91 21.32
N ALA A 63 -5.05 -10.10 22.31
CA ALA A 63 -3.60 -10.06 22.11
C ALA A 63 -3.11 -11.17 21.15
N ALA A 64 -3.79 -12.32 21.13
CA ALA A 64 -3.46 -13.43 20.23
C ALA A 64 -3.84 -13.10 18.78
N GLU A 65 -5.03 -12.53 18.56
CA GLU A 65 -5.53 -12.07 17.27
C GLU A 65 -4.66 -10.94 16.71
N ILE A 66 -4.27 -9.99 17.56
CA ILE A 66 -3.35 -8.90 17.19
C ILE A 66 -2.01 -9.47 16.74
N LYS A 67 -1.43 -10.41 17.48
CA LYS A 67 -0.17 -11.06 17.10
C LYS A 67 -0.32 -11.79 15.77
N SER A 68 -1.38 -12.58 15.60
CA SER A 68 -1.65 -13.33 14.38
C SER A 68 -1.78 -12.41 13.17
N LEU A 69 -2.58 -11.33 13.29
CA LEU A 69 -2.78 -10.37 12.22
C LEU A 69 -1.48 -9.62 11.87
N SER A 70 -0.71 -9.18 12.87
CA SER A 70 0.61 -8.57 12.63
C SER A 70 1.53 -9.48 11.82
N THR A 71 1.59 -10.77 12.17
CA THR A 71 2.39 -11.74 11.41
C THR A 71 1.90 -11.90 9.98
N LYS A 72 0.59 -11.89 9.73
CA LYS A 72 0.06 -11.94 8.36
C LYS A 72 0.37 -10.68 7.56
N ILE A 73 0.33 -9.50 8.20
CA ILE A 73 0.71 -8.23 7.57
C ILE A 73 2.21 -8.22 7.23
N ASP A 74 3.06 -8.74 8.12
CA ASP A 74 4.49 -8.93 7.83
C ASP A 74 4.70 -9.91 6.67
N ALA A 75 3.97 -11.01 6.62
CA ALA A 75 4.03 -11.96 5.51
C ALA A 75 3.60 -11.32 4.18
N ALA A 76 2.58 -10.45 4.18
CA ALA A 76 2.18 -9.71 2.98
C ALA A 76 3.25 -8.73 2.50
N TYR A 77 3.97 -8.09 3.44
CA TYR A 77 5.15 -7.30 3.10
C TYR A 77 6.26 -8.15 2.47
N GLU A 78 6.63 -9.27 3.08
CA GLU A 78 7.69 -10.15 2.56
C GLU A 78 7.32 -10.70 1.18
N PHE A 79 6.06 -11.10 0.99
CA PHE A 79 5.55 -11.49 -0.32
C PHE A 79 5.73 -10.36 -1.32
N SER A 80 5.29 -9.15 -0.99
CA SER A 80 5.42 -7.98 -1.87
C SER A 80 6.88 -7.69 -2.20
N ALA A 81 7.77 -7.74 -1.21
CA ALA A 81 9.20 -7.48 -1.33
C ALA A 81 9.92 -8.54 -2.19
N GLY A 82 9.45 -9.79 -2.16
CA GLY A 82 9.98 -10.90 -2.95
C GLY A 82 9.56 -10.88 -4.42
N VAL A 83 8.55 -10.08 -4.81
CA VAL A 83 8.11 -9.97 -6.22
C VAL A 83 8.99 -8.97 -6.97
N PRO A 84 9.63 -9.36 -8.10
CA PRO A 84 10.41 -8.45 -8.93
C PRO A 84 9.59 -7.25 -9.41
N LYS A 85 10.21 -6.06 -9.42
CA LYS A 85 9.60 -4.80 -9.92
C LYS A 85 8.32 -4.39 -9.18
N ASN A 86 8.21 -4.72 -7.89
CA ASN A 86 7.04 -4.47 -7.04
C ASN A 86 7.22 -3.38 -5.97
N GLN A 87 8.10 -2.41 -6.21
CA GLN A 87 8.53 -1.43 -5.20
C GLN A 87 7.38 -0.58 -4.66
N ALA A 88 6.37 -0.29 -5.49
CA ALA A 88 5.20 0.50 -5.10
C ALA A 88 4.42 -0.20 -3.97
N SER A 89 3.99 -1.44 -4.18
CA SER A 89 3.29 -2.23 -3.16
C SER A 89 4.14 -2.47 -1.92
N THR A 90 5.44 -2.74 -2.10
CA THR A 90 6.36 -3.00 -0.99
C THR A 90 6.50 -1.78 -0.09
N THR A 91 6.52 -0.59 -0.67
CA THR A 91 6.54 0.67 0.08
C THR A 91 5.26 0.84 0.90
N LEU A 92 4.10 0.59 0.31
CA LEU A 92 2.82 0.70 1.03
C LEU A 92 2.76 -0.29 2.21
N TRP A 93 3.17 -1.54 2.01
CA TRP A 93 3.23 -2.51 3.11
C TRP A 93 4.27 -2.15 4.17
N LYS A 94 5.38 -1.50 3.78
CA LYS A 94 6.36 -0.97 4.75
C LYS A 94 5.74 0.11 5.64
N GLU A 95 5.01 1.06 5.05
CA GLU A 95 4.33 2.12 5.82
C GLU A 95 3.21 1.57 6.72
N MET A 96 2.43 0.58 6.25
CA MET A 96 1.41 -0.09 7.07
C MET A 96 2.00 -0.61 8.40
N ARG A 97 3.24 -1.10 8.36
CA ARG A 97 3.96 -1.73 9.48
C ARG A 97 4.81 -0.75 10.28
N ASN A 98 4.93 0.50 9.83
CA ASN A 98 5.81 1.48 10.45
C ASN A 98 5.35 1.81 11.89
N PRO A 99 6.18 1.55 12.93
CA PRO A 99 5.81 1.82 14.32
C PRO A 99 5.70 3.31 14.65
N GLU A 100 6.32 4.18 13.85
CA GLU A 100 6.27 5.64 13.97
C GLU A 100 5.19 6.28 13.07
N GLY A 101 4.47 5.46 12.31
CA GLY A 101 3.43 5.91 11.38
C GLY A 101 2.08 6.17 12.03
N GLY A 102 1.03 6.26 11.21
CA GLY A 102 -0.37 6.39 11.65
C GLY A 102 -1.26 5.19 11.33
N LEU A 103 -0.64 4.03 11.07
CA LEU A 103 -1.30 2.82 10.56
C LEU A 103 -1.19 1.66 11.55
N TRP A 104 -1.24 0.42 11.08
CA TRP A 104 -1.22 -0.77 11.93
C TRP A 104 -0.02 -0.81 12.90
N GLY A 105 1.18 -0.51 12.39
CA GLY A 105 2.42 -0.51 13.18
C GLY A 105 2.39 0.37 14.43
N ALA A 106 1.80 1.56 14.34
CA ALA A 106 1.66 2.48 15.47
C ALA A 106 0.35 2.27 16.26
N PHE A 107 -0.71 1.80 15.60
CA PHE A 107 -2.01 1.55 16.21
C PHE A 107 -1.93 0.49 17.33
N VAL A 108 -1.20 -0.60 17.10
CA VAL A 108 -1.06 -1.70 18.07
C VAL A 108 -0.44 -1.24 19.39
N PRO A 109 0.75 -0.60 19.43
CA PRO A 109 1.32 -0.09 20.68
C PRO A 109 0.45 1.00 21.31
N TYR A 110 -0.23 1.83 20.51
CA TYR A 110 -1.20 2.81 21.04
C TYR A 110 -2.34 2.12 21.79
N TRP A 111 -3.01 1.13 21.19
CA TRP A 111 -4.07 0.36 21.85
C TRP A 111 -3.54 -0.37 23.10
N LYS A 112 -2.36 -1.01 23.01
CA LYS A 112 -1.72 -1.69 24.14
C LYS A 112 -1.48 -0.75 25.32
N SER A 113 -0.95 0.45 25.07
CA SER A 113 -0.64 1.43 26.12
C SER A 113 -1.89 1.96 26.83
N ARG A 114 -3.02 2.05 26.12
CA ARG A 114 -4.29 2.54 26.66
C ARG A 114 -5.14 1.43 27.29
N GLY A 115 -4.88 0.18 26.95
CA GLY A 115 -5.69 -0.98 27.33
C GLY A 115 -7.02 -1.05 26.57
N LYS A 116 -7.74 0.07 26.38
CA LYS A 116 -8.92 0.19 25.52
C LYS A 116 -8.97 1.60 24.92
N LEU A 117 -9.57 1.74 23.74
CA LEU A 117 -9.71 3.02 23.06
C LEU A 117 -11.12 3.59 23.20
N PRO A 118 -11.27 4.93 23.31
CA PRO A 118 -12.59 5.57 23.20
C PRO A 118 -13.13 5.47 21.77
N GLN A 119 -14.46 5.46 21.60
CA GLN A 119 -15.11 5.23 20.31
C GLN A 119 -14.61 6.15 19.19
N PHE A 120 -14.36 7.44 19.47
CA PHE A 120 -13.83 8.36 18.45
C PHE A 120 -12.47 7.92 17.90
N ALA A 121 -11.61 7.34 18.75
CA ALA A 121 -10.30 6.84 18.35
C ALA A 121 -10.43 5.53 17.55
N VAL A 122 -11.38 4.67 17.93
CA VAL A 122 -11.75 3.47 17.15
C VAL A 122 -12.17 3.88 15.73
N ASP A 123 -13.11 4.82 15.61
CA ASP A 123 -13.66 5.25 14.33
C ASP A 123 -12.62 5.95 13.44
N HIS A 124 -11.76 6.77 14.05
CA HIS A 124 -10.68 7.47 13.36
C HIS A 124 -9.66 6.50 12.77
N ASN A 125 -9.10 5.62 13.60
CA ASN A 125 -8.09 4.65 13.16
C ASN A 125 -8.67 3.66 12.14
N ARG A 126 -9.92 3.23 12.32
CA ARG A 126 -10.62 2.37 11.36
C ARG A 126 -10.68 2.99 9.97
N LYS A 127 -11.06 4.26 9.86
CA LYS A 127 -11.14 4.98 8.58
C LYS A 127 -9.76 5.10 7.92
N ILE A 128 -8.75 5.51 8.67
CA ILE A 128 -7.40 5.72 8.13
C ILE A 128 -6.79 4.40 7.65
N ILE A 129 -6.83 3.36 8.48
CA ILE A 129 -6.25 2.06 8.13
C ILE A 129 -7.00 1.42 6.95
N ALA A 130 -8.34 1.49 6.93
CA ALA A 130 -9.13 0.94 5.82
C ALA A 130 -8.84 1.67 4.50
N ALA A 131 -8.73 3.00 4.51
CA ALA A 131 -8.38 3.78 3.32
C ALA A 131 -6.98 3.44 2.80
N TYR A 132 -6.05 3.11 3.70
CA TYR A 132 -4.71 2.69 3.31
C TYR A 132 -4.69 1.29 2.67
N TYR A 133 -5.51 0.35 3.17
CA TYR A 133 -5.74 -0.91 2.46
C TYR A 133 -6.37 -0.70 1.08
N ASP A 134 -7.30 0.25 0.94
CA ASP A 134 -7.88 0.58 -0.38
C ASP A 134 -6.82 1.07 -1.37
N LEU A 135 -5.83 1.82 -0.89
CA LEU A 135 -4.68 2.21 -1.70
C LEU A 135 -3.85 0.99 -2.13
N ILE A 136 -3.54 0.06 -1.21
CA ILE A 136 -2.82 -1.18 -1.54
C ILE A 136 -3.61 -1.99 -2.58
N ILE A 137 -4.90 -2.22 -2.35
CA ILE A 137 -5.79 -2.98 -3.24
C ILE A 137 -5.84 -2.32 -4.62
N CYS A 138 -5.94 -0.98 -4.67
CA CYS A 138 -5.92 -0.23 -5.92
C CYS A 138 -4.62 -0.46 -6.68
N VAL A 139 -3.47 -0.35 -6.02
CA VAL A 139 -2.15 -0.57 -6.65
C VAL A 139 -2.03 -1.99 -7.17
N GLU A 140 -2.46 -2.99 -6.39
CA GLU A 140 -2.44 -4.40 -6.83
C GLU A 140 -3.35 -4.65 -8.04
N ALA A 141 -4.56 -4.09 -8.05
CA ALA A 141 -5.51 -4.24 -9.15
C ALA A 141 -5.07 -3.48 -10.42
N ASN A 142 -4.31 -2.40 -10.27
CA ASN A 142 -3.97 -1.49 -11.37
C ASN A 142 -2.50 -1.56 -11.79
N LYS A 143 -1.78 -2.65 -11.51
CA LYS A 143 -0.39 -2.82 -11.99
C LYS A 143 -0.23 -2.71 -13.52
N GLN A 144 -1.33 -2.79 -14.28
CA GLN A 144 -1.39 -2.54 -15.73
C GLN A 144 -1.96 -1.17 -16.14
N LYS A 145 -2.38 -0.31 -15.19
CA LYS A 145 -3.00 1.02 -15.40
C LYS A 145 -2.56 2.01 -14.30
N THR A 146 -1.39 2.62 -14.46
CA THR A 146 -0.68 3.40 -13.42
C THR A 146 -1.31 4.72 -12.95
N ALA A 147 -2.48 5.15 -13.44
CA ALA A 147 -2.90 6.56 -13.34
C ALA A 147 -3.98 6.92 -12.29
N SER A 148 -4.66 5.97 -11.63
CA SER A 148 -5.93 6.29 -10.94
C SER A 148 -5.98 6.08 -9.42
N CYS A 149 -4.91 5.61 -8.78
CA CYS A 149 -4.92 5.33 -7.34
C CYS A 149 -4.64 6.59 -6.50
N THR A 150 -5.46 7.63 -6.65
CA THR A 150 -5.51 8.74 -5.68
C THR A 150 -6.52 8.38 -4.60
N GLY A 151 -6.05 8.25 -3.35
CA GLY A 151 -6.88 7.85 -2.23
C GLY A 151 -8.14 8.72 -2.13
N SER A 152 -9.29 8.09 -1.89
CA SER A 152 -10.48 8.78 -1.42
C SER A 152 -10.11 9.55 -0.15
N LYS A 153 -9.82 10.85 -0.31
CA LYS A 153 -9.55 11.87 0.71
C LYS A 153 -9.41 11.32 2.14
N SER A 154 -8.18 10.98 2.53
CA SER A 154 -7.80 11.07 3.94
C SER A 154 -7.91 12.55 4.36
N PRO A 155 -8.51 12.88 5.51
CA PRO A 155 -8.53 14.25 5.99
C PRO A 155 -7.11 14.69 6.32
N SER A 156 -6.53 15.51 5.45
CA SER A 156 -5.36 16.31 5.79
C SER A 156 -5.68 17.15 7.04
N PRO A 157 -4.77 17.25 8.03
CA PRO A 157 -4.96 18.09 9.21
C PRO A 157 -5.00 19.60 8.91
N GLU A 158 -4.90 20.02 7.65
CA GLU A 158 -4.65 21.40 7.24
C GLU A 158 -5.89 22.20 6.80
N ARG A 159 -7.11 21.75 7.13
CA ARG A 159 -8.35 22.54 6.91
C ARG A 159 -9.18 22.66 8.18
N SER A 160 -8.54 23.14 9.24
CA SER A 160 -9.22 23.64 10.45
C SER A 160 -8.87 25.10 10.75
N ALA A 161 -8.07 25.75 9.91
CA ALA A 161 -7.65 27.14 10.09
C ALA A 161 -8.37 28.08 9.12
N GLU A 162 -9.70 28.10 9.14
CA GLU A 162 -10.47 29.29 8.75
C GLU A 162 -11.91 29.14 9.21
N THR A 163 -12.24 29.78 10.33
CA THR A 163 -13.45 30.58 10.59
C THR A 163 -13.59 30.74 12.11
N ILE A 164 -12.84 31.67 12.70
CA ILE A 164 -13.29 32.35 13.92
C ILE A 164 -13.42 33.81 13.55
N SER A 165 -14.65 34.16 13.15
CA SER A 165 -15.12 35.53 13.07
C SER A 165 -14.90 36.22 14.42
N THR A 166 -14.14 37.30 14.39
CA THR A 166 -13.91 38.19 15.54
C THR A 166 -15.20 38.95 15.91
N PRO A 167 -15.44 39.22 17.21
CA PRO A 167 -16.58 40.03 17.65
C PRO A 167 -16.32 41.52 17.39
N LYS A 168 -17.31 42.21 16.81
CA LYS A 168 -17.35 43.68 16.66
C LYS A 168 -17.26 44.33 18.04
N LYS A 169 -16.16 45.06 18.30
CA LYS A 169 -16.04 46.04 19.38
C LYS A 169 -17.07 47.16 19.16
N GLY A 170 -17.87 47.44 20.18
CA GLY A 170 -18.69 48.64 20.25
C GLY A 170 -17.83 49.90 20.23
N LYS A 171 -18.34 50.95 19.59
CA LYS A 171 -17.84 52.31 19.72
C LYS A 171 -19.00 53.21 20.13
N SER A 172 -18.88 53.71 21.35
CA SER A 172 -19.61 54.85 21.91
C SER A 172 -19.21 56.15 21.19
N GLY A 173 -20.15 57.09 21.09
CA GLY A 173 -19.87 58.52 20.92
C GLY A 173 -20.68 59.20 19.81
N GLY A 174 -21.67 60.01 20.21
CA GLY A 174 -22.47 60.89 19.37
C GLY A 174 -23.82 61.17 19.98
#